data_AF-A0A1H6S593-F1
#
_entry.id   AF-A0A1H6S593-F1
#
_cell.length_a   1.000
_cell.length_b   1.000
_cell.length_c   1.000
_cell.angle_alpha   90.00
_cell.angle_beta   90.00
_cell.angle_gamma   90.00
#
_symmetry.space_group_name_H-M   'P 1'
#
loop_
_entity.id
_entity.type
_entity.pdbx_description
1 polymer ?
#
loop_
_entity_poly.entity_id
_entity_poly.type
_entity_poly.pdbx_seq_one_letter_code
_entity_poly.pdbx_strand_id
1 'polypeptide(L)'
;MISRLPVFPRASRPARTAWGGKCAAAGLLALSLSACTPHLVRGEGWTFQLGRTQGAVRLMPREAFGVCAPTLIGCTVPLGHSCLVMLDRAFFLKGTAYQRAALLAHEVGHCLDGAVLEYGHGGFGREGRVYGAYYASPAEGFAEAFARAYLAKCGLNLAPLGYGEGPACEVPDPREIRPPTAEVRRAGR
;
A
#
# COMPACT_ATOMS: atom_id res chain seq x y z
N MET A 1 -19.67 -36.24 19.27
CA MET A 1 -18.42 -36.74 18.66
C MET A 1 -17.42 -35.60 18.65
N ILE A 2 -16.41 -35.69 19.52
CA ILE A 2 -15.47 -34.60 19.83
C ILE A 2 -14.17 -34.89 19.09
N SER A 3 -13.92 -34.16 18.00
CA SER A 3 -12.65 -34.25 17.28
C SER A 3 -11.58 -33.44 18.00
N ARG A 4 -10.54 -34.15 18.45
CA ARG A 4 -9.34 -33.60 19.08
C ARG A 4 -8.44 -32.99 18.00
N LEU A 5 -8.00 -31.75 18.22
CA LEU A 5 -6.97 -31.07 17.44
C LEU A 5 -5.57 -31.62 17.80
N PRO A 6 -4.63 -31.69 16.84
CA PRO A 6 -3.25 -32.09 17.14
C PRO A 6 -2.45 -30.96 17.80
N VAL A 7 -1.69 -31.35 18.82
CA VAL A 7 -0.73 -30.55 19.57
C VAL A 7 0.56 -30.43 18.76
N PHE A 8 0.99 -29.22 18.43
CA PHE A 8 2.31 -28.96 17.83
C PHE A 8 3.36 -28.67 18.91
N PRO A 9 4.59 -29.22 18.81
CA PRO A 9 5.66 -28.98 19.78
C PRO A 9 6.28 -27.59 19.64
N ARG A 10 6.68 -27.03 20.79
CA ARG A 10 7.51 -25.81 20.94
C ARG A 10 8.84 -26.00 20.22
N ALA A 11 9.14 -25.12 19.26
CA ALA A 11 10.48 -24.97 18.71
C ALA A 11 11.33 -24.05 19.62
N SER A 12 12.50 -24.56 19.96
CA SER A 12 13.54 -23.99 20.82
C SER A 12 14.24 -22.78 20.19
N ARG A 13 14.66 -21.84 21.05
CA ARG A 13 15.56 -20.74 20.67
C ARG A 13 16.93 -21.27 20.23
N PRO A 14 17.53 -20.77 19.14
CA PRO A 14 18.96 -20.92 18.92
C PRO A 14 19.76 -19.86 19.69
N ALA A 15 20.95 -20.31 20.10
CA ALA A 15 21.89 -19.68 21.00
C ALA A 15 22.62 -18.46 20.42
N ARG A 16 23.15 -17.63 21.32
CA ARG A 16 24.11 -16.56 21.05
C ARG A 16 25.43 -17.17 20.56
N THR A 17 25.91 -16.74 19.41
CA THR A 17 27.31 -16.89 19.02
C THR A 17 27.99 -15.52 19.07
N ALA A 18 28.92 -15.42 20.01
CA ALA A 18 29.89 -14.33 20.08
C ALA A 18 30.96 -14.56 19.00
N TRP A 19 31.17 -13.58 18.12
CA TRP A 19 32.36 -13.51 17.28
C TRP A 19 33.05 -12.18 17.57
N GLY A 20 34.22 -12.29 18.21
CA GLY A 20 35.13 -11.18 18.44
C GLY A 20 35.86 -10.83 17.15
N GLY A 21 35.73 -9.58 16.72
CA GLY A 21 36.62 -8.95 15.75
C GLY A 21 37.24 -7.73 16.40
N LYS A 22 38.55 -7.79 16.71
CA LYS A 22 39.34 -6.64 17.12
C LYS A 22 39.57 -5.77 15.87
N CYS A 23 38.91 -4.62 15.77
CA CYS A 23 39.30 -3.58 14.80
C CYS A 23 40.29 -2.64 15.48
N ALA A 24 41.54 -2.71 15.02
CA ALA A 24 42.59 -1.76 15.37
C ALA A 24 42.22 -0.36 14.84
N ALA A 25 42.35 0.64 15.71
CA ALA A 25 42.19 2.04 15.39
C ALA A 25 43.50 2.59 14.81
N ALA A 26 43.45 3.11 13.59
CA ALA A 26 44.35 4.17 13.11
C ALA A 26 43.86 4.72 11.76
N GLY A 27 43.46 5.99 11.74
CA GLY A 27 43.60 6.87 10.58
C GLY A 27 42.66 6.64 9.37
N LEU A 28 41.46 7.22 9.42
CA LEU A 28 40.80 7.91 8.30
C LEU A 28 39.45 8.46 8.79
N LEU A 29 39.45 9.75 9.11
CA LEU A 29 38.33 10.49 9.67
C LEU A 29 37.43 11.01 8.54
N ALA A 30 36.85 10.12 7.74
CA ALA A 30 35.78 10.39 6.79
C ALA A 30 35.23 9.03 6.30
N LEU A 31 33.91 8.89 6.15
CA LEU A 31 33.18 7.72 5.61
C LEU A 31 32.52 6.75 6.62
N SER A 32 31.77 7.26 7.61
CA SER A 32 30.87 6.40 8.42
C SER A 32 29.50 7.04 8.69
N LEU A 33 28.86 7.60 7.65
CA LEU A 33 27.44 7.98 7.68
C LEU A 33 26.53 7.05 6.84
N SER A 34 27.04 5.96 6.26
CA SER A 34 26.32 5.22 5.21
C SER A 34 25.53 3.97 5.64
N ALA A 35 25.22 3.74 6.92
CA ALA A 35 24.62 2.46 7.34
C ALA A 35 23.20 2.51 7.92
N CYS A 36 22.52 3.66 7.89
CA CYS A 36 21.10 3.75 8.26
C CYS A 36 20.23 4.06 7.03
N THR A 37 20.42 3.34 5.91
CA THR A 37 19.36 3.34 4.90
C THR A 37 18.25 2.45 5.42
N PRO A 38 17.06 2.98 5.75
CA PRO A 38 15.97 2.16 6.25
C PRO A 38 15.69 1.04 5.25
N HIS A 39 15.51 -0.18 5.77
CA HIS A 39 15.24 -1.39 4.98
C HIS A 39 14.05 -1.23 4.02
N LEU A 40 13.18 -0.23 4.25
CA LEU A 40 12.02 0.15 3.45
C LEU A 40 12.34 0.50 1.99
N VAL A 41 13.60 0.85 1.66
CA VAL A 41 13.99 1.23 0.28
C VAL A 41 14.43 0.03 -0.57
N ARG A 42 14.82 -1.09 0.06
CA ARG A 42 15.41 -2.27 -0.63
C ARG A 42 14.36 -3.35 -0.93
N GLY A 43 13.42 -3.04 -1.81
CA GLY A 43 12.46 -4.01 -2.35
C GLY A 43 12.29 -3.86 -3.85
N GLU A 44 11.96 -4.95 -4.55
CA GLU A 44 11.49 -4.88 -5.93
C GLU A 44 10.28 -3.95 -5.99
N GLY A 45 10.22 -3.12 -7.01
CA GLY A 45 9.24 -2.06 -7.06
C GLY A 45 9.39 -1.21 -8.31
N TRP A 46 8.55 -0.18 -8.38
CA TRP A 46 8.56 0.79 -9.46
C TRP A 46 8.22 2.16 -8.91
N THR A 47 8.18 3.16 -9.79
CA THR A 47 7.72 4.50 -9.48
C THR A 47 6.57 4.86 -10.39
N PHE A 48 5.73 5.79 -9.93
CA PHE A 48 4.68 6.38 -10.75
C PHE A 48 4.67 7.89 -10.56
N GLN A 49 4.10 8.60 -11.53
CA GLN A 49 3.86 10.03 -11.46
C GLN A 49 2.45 10.34 -11.96
N LEU A 50 1.67 11.03 -11.13
CA LEU A 50 0.31 11.45 -11.41
C LEU A 50 0.22 12.95 -11.19
N GLY A 51 0.25 13.73 -12.28
CA GLY A 51 0.40 15.17 -12.21
C GLY A 51 1.68 15.57 -11.47
N ARG A 52 1.52 16.24 -10.32
CA ARG A 52 2.63 16.66 -9.44
C ARG A 52 2.97 15.64 -8.34
N THR A 53 2.14 14.63 -8.14
CA THR A 53 2.35 13.61 -7.11
C THR A 53 3.25 12.51 -7.65
N GLN A 54 4.27 12.15 -6.89
CA GLN A 54 5.19 11.05 -7.21
C GLN A 54 5.04 9.93 -6.18
N GLY A 55 5.08 8.68 -6.63
CA GLY A 55 5.02 7.55 -5.71
C GLY A 55 6.07 6.51 -6.01
N ALA A 56 6.51 5.82 -4.96
CA ALA A 56 7.33 4.63 -5.05
C ALA A 56 6.52 3.44 -4.57
N VAL A 57 6.36 2.41 -5.40
CA VAL A 57 5.72 1.16 -5.01
C VAL A 57 6.79 0.14 -4.66
N ARG A 58 6.58 -0.64 -3.61
CA ARG A 58 7.48 -1.72 -3.17
C ARG A 58 6.68 -2.98 -2.90
N LEU A 59 7.11 -4.09 -3.50
CA LEU A 59 6.60 -5.42 -3.22
C LEU A 59 7.43 -6.05 -2.11
N MET A 60 6.81 -6.28 -0.95
CA MET A 60 7.49 -6.82 0.23
C MET A 60 6.59 -7.76 1.02
N PRO A 61 7.15 -8.64 1.88
CA PRO A 61 6.33 -9.39 2.83
C PRO A 61 5.63 -8.43 3.81
N ARG A 62 4.43 -8.77 4.26
CA ARG A 62 3.58 -7.90 5.12
C ARG A 62 4.26 -7.55 6.44
N GLU A 63 5.10 -8.46 6.94
CA GLU A 63 5.87 -8.30 8.17
C GLU A 63 6.93 -7.18 8.04
N ALA A 64 7.24 -6.75 6.81
CA ALA A 64 8.20 -5.69 6.51
C ALA A 64 7.55 -4.31 6.27
N PHE A 65 6.22 -4.17 6.38
CA PHE A 65 5.54 -2.88 6.20
C PHE A 65 5.94 -1.82 7.25
N GLY A 66 6.54 -2.25 8.36
CA GLY A 66 7.08 -1.36 9.38
C GLY A 66 6.00 -0.61 10.15
N VAL A 67 5.64 0.60 9.68
CA VAL A 67 4.69 1.49 10.36
C VAL A 67 3.22 1.05 10.22
N CYS A 68 2.94 0.12 9.31
CA CYS A 68 1.60 -0.39 9.07
C CYS A 68 1.38 -1.75 9.73
N ALA A 69 0.12 -2.08 10.00
CA ALA A 69 -0.22 -3.36 10.60
C ALA A 69 0.12 -4.53 9.66
N PRO A 70 0.77 -5.61 10.15
CA PRO A 70 1.19 -6.75 9.31
C PRO A 70 0.01 -7.60 8.82
N THR A 71 -1.21 -7.32 9.27
CA THR A 71 -2.44 -7.97 8.81
C THR A 71 -2.94 -7.43 7.47
N LEU A 72 -2.42 -6.28 7.01
CA LEU A 72 -2.83 -5.63 5.77
C LEU A 72 -2.15 -6.23 4.55
N ILE A 73 -2.80 -6.12 3.38
CA ILE A 73 -2.25 -6.55 2.08
C ILE A 73 -1.63 -5.41 1.27
N GLY A 74 -1.89 -4.18 1.69
CA GLY A 74 -1.33 -2.96 1.15
C GLY A 74 -1.19 -1.92 2.27
N CYS A 75 -0.30 -0.97 2.08
CA CYS A 75 -0.21 0.20 2.92
C CYS A 75 0.41 1.35 2.15
N THR A 76 -0.06 2.56 2.43
CA THR A 76 0.49 3.78 1.88
C THR A 76 0.95 4.72 2.97
N VAL A 77 2.18 5.22 2.82
CA VAL A 77 2.79 6.22 3.71
C VAL A 77 3.01 7.50 2.92
N PRO A 78 2.19 8.54 3.15
CA PRO A 78 2.39 9.84 2.52
C PRO A 78 3.64 10.55 3.07
N LEU A 79 4.35 11.27 2.20
CA LEU A 79 5.60 11.98 2.43
C LEU A 79 5.55 13.32 1.67
N GLY A 80 4.74 14.26 2.14
CA GLY A 80 4.46 15.52 1.45
C GLY A 80 3.71 15.28 0.14
N HIS A 81 4.24 15.79 -0.98
CA HIS A 81 3.70 15.52 -2.33
C HIS A 81 4.17 14.18 -2.93
N SER A 82 4.74 13.31 -2.10
CA SER A 82 5.17 11.98 -2.50
C SER A 82 4.60 10.91 -1.58
N CYS A 83 4.69 9.63 -1.98
CA CYS A 83 4.25 8.53 -1.12
C CYS A 83 5.07 7.26 -1.35
N LEU A 84 5.15 6.44 -0.31
CA LEU A 84 5.60 5.06 -0.39
C LEU A 84 4.37 4.15 -0.32
N VAL A 85 4.13 3.37 -1.37
CA VAL A 85 3.11 2.33 -1.44
C VAL A 85 3.79 0.98 -1.24
N MET A 86 3.39 0.23 -0.23
CA MET A 86 3.89 -1.10 0.09
C MET A 86 2.79 -2.12 -0.17
N LEU A 87 3.06 -3.11 -1.00
CA LEU A 87 2.11 -4.17 -1.33
C LEU A 87 2.66 -5.52 -0.91
N ASP A 88 1.79 -6.39 -0.40
CA ASP A 88 2.14 -7.76 -0.10
C ASP A 88 2.56 -8.47 -1.38
N ARG A 89 3.85 -8.81 -1.46
CA ARG A 89 4.45 -9.43 -2.65
C ARG A 89 3.69 -10.69 -3.08
N ALA A 90 3.36 -11.55 -2.12
CA ALA A 90 2.73 -12.83 -2.41
C ALA A 90 1.31 -12.64 -2.96
N PHE A 91 0.51 -11.78 -2.31
CA PHE A 91 -0.83 -11.44 -2.77
C PHE A 91 -0.82 -10.76 -4.14
N PHE A 92 0.05 -9.76 -4.35
CA PHE A 92 0.07 -9.00 -5.60
C PHE A 92 0.46 -9.89 -6.78
N LEU A 93 1.56 -10.65 -6.67
CA LEU A 93 2.04 -11.46 -7.79
C LEU A 93 1.13 -12.67 -8.11
N LYS A 94 0.49 -13.27 -7.09
CA LYS A 94 -0.41 -14.43 -7.28
C LYS A 94 -1.87 -14.03 -7.49
N GLY A 95 -2.22 -12.77 -7.27
CA GLY A 95 -3.58 -12.28 -7.42
C GLY A 95 -4.06 -12.34 -8.85
N THR A 96 -5.38 -12.31 -9.03
CA THR A 96 -6.00 -12.07 -10.34
C THR A 96 -5.65 -10.67 -10.85
N ALA A 97 -5.83 -10.43 -12.15
CA ALA A 97 -5.63 -9.11 -12.73
C ALA A 97 -6.50 -8.03 -12.04
N TYR A 98 -7.74 -8.38 -11.71
CA TYR A 98 -8.62 -7.51 -10.92
C TYR A 98 -8.07 -7.21 -9.53
N GLN A 99 -7.62 -8.23 -8.78
CA GLN A 99 -7.07 -8.02 -7.44
C GLN A 99 -5.84 -7.12 -7.45
N ARG A 100 -4.94 -7.28 -8.43
CA ARG A 100 -3.79 -6.39 -8.60
C ARG A 100 -4.22 -4.95 -8.88
N ALA A 101 -5.13 -4.78 -9.84
CA ALA A 101 -5.59 -3.45 -10.24
C ALA A 101 -6.35 -2.73 -9.13
N ALA A 102 -7.29 -3.42 -8.48
CA ALA A 102 -8.03 -2.89 -7.35
C ALA A 102 -7.11 -2.51 -6.20
N LEU A 103 -6.19 -3.40 -5.79
CA LEU A 103 -5.26 -3.13 -4.68
C LEU A 103 -4.35 -1.94 -4.99
N LEU A 104 -3.68 -1.94 -6.16
CA LEU A 104 -2.76 -0.85 -6.49
C LEU A 104 -3.50 0.48 -6.61
N ALA A 105 -4.66 0.52 -7.27
CA ALA A 105 -5.45 1.74 -7.38
C ALA A 105 -5.95 2.23 -6.02
N HIS A 106 -6.34 1.32 -5.12
CA HIS A 106 -6.76 1.66 -3.76
C HIS A 106 -5.62 2.33 -2.97
N GLU A 107 -4.44 1.73 -2.97
CA GLU A 107 -3.27 2.31 -2.27
C GLU A 107 -2.80 3.63 -2.89
N VAL A 108 -2.85 3.74 -4.23
CA VAL A 108 -2.62 5.04 -4.90
C VAL A 108 -3.71 6.06 -4.50
N GLY A 109 -4.94 5.63 -4.26
CA GLY A 109 -6.00 6.45 -3.68
C GLY A 109 -5.57 7.07 -2.35
N HIS A 110 -5.07 6.28 -1.40
CA HIS A 110 -4.52 6.79 -0.13
C HIS A 110 -3.37 7.79 -0.35
N CYS A 111 -2.52 7.55 -1.36
CA CYS A 111 -1.44 8.47 -1.71
C CYS A 111 -1.98 9.83 -2.17
N LEU A 112 -2.96 9.82 -3.06
CA LEU A 112 -3.56 11.03 -3.62
C LEU A 112 -4.41 11.77 -2.58
N ASP A 113 -5.05 11.06 -1.67
CA ASP A 113 -5.75 11.66 -0.52
C ASP A 113 -4.80 12.53 0.31
N GLY A 114 -3.63 11.99 0.69
CA GLY A 114 -2.63 12.75 1.42
C GLY A 114 -1.98 13.87 0.58
N ALA A 115 -1.53 13.55 -0.62
CA ALA A 115 -0.70 14.45 -1.43
C ALA A 115 -1.47 15.55 -2.17
N VAL A 116 -2.76 15.32 -2.47
CA VAL A 116 -3.59 16.21 -3.29
C VAL A 116 -4.75 16.81 -2.49
N LEU A 117 -5.38 16.01 -1.63
CA LEU A 117 -6.53 16.45 -0.83
C LEU A 117 -6.15 16.87 0.58
N GLU A 118 -4.87 16.72 0.96
CA GLU A 118 -4.36 17.06 2.29
C GLU A 118 -5.17 16.35 3.41
N TYR A 119 -5.52 15.08 3.17
CA TYR A 119 -6.37 14.27 4.05
C TYR A 119 -7.81 14.79 4.20
N GLY A 120 -8.31 15.56 3.23
CA GLY A 120 -9.70 15.96 3.16
C GLY A 120 -10.65 14.82 2.78
N HIS A 121 -10.13 13.65 2.35
CA HIS A 121 -10.89 12.44 2.02
C HIS A 121 -12.00 12.66 1.00
N GLY A 122 -11.93 13.70 0.17
CA GLY A 122 -13.00 14.08 -0.76
C GLY A 122 -14.35 14.37 -0.08
N GLY A 123 -14.35 14.70 1.23
CA GLY A 123 -15.55 14.89 2.03
C GLY A 123 -16.22 13.58 2.50
N PHE A 124 -15.54 12.44 2.41
CA PHE A 124 -16.05 11.18 2.96
C PHE A 124 -16.13 11.22 4.49
N GLY A 125 -17.24 10.75 5.04
CA GLY A 125 -17.43 10.38 6.43
C GLY A 125 -17.48 8.86 6.56
N ARG A 126 -18.68 8.29 6.68
CA ARG A 126 -18.93 6.84 6.80
C ARG A 126 -19.59 6.22 5.58
N GLU A 127 -19.75 6.98 4.52
CA GLU A 127 -20.46 6.62 3.30
C GLU A 127 -19.79 5.44 2.58
N GLY A 128 -18.46 5.29 2.70
CA GLY A 128 -17.72 4.15 2.16
C GLY A 128 -18.20 2.78 2.66
N ARG A 129 -19.01 2.72 3.74
CA ARG A 129 -19.68 1.49 4.19
C ARG A 129 -20.50 0.79 3.12
N VAL A 130 -20.94 1.48 2.07
CA VAL A 130 -21.63 0.85 0.94
C VAL A 130 -20.75 -0.17 0.19
N TYR A 131 -19.43 -0.02 0.27
CA TYR A 131 -18.47 -0.96 -0.32
C TYR A 131 -18.13 -2.13 0.62
N GLY A 132 -18.48 -2.01 1.91
CA GLY A 132 -18.16 -2.99 2.95
C GLY A 132 -17.85 -2.34 4.29
N ALA A 133 -17.95 -3.12 5.37
CA ALA A 133 -17.75 -2.61 6.73
C ALA A 133 -16.33 -2.06 6.97
N TYR A 134 -15.32 -2.61 6.28
CA TYR A 134 -13.93 -2.17 6.36
C TYR A 134 -13.75 -0.72 5.88
N TYR A 135 -14.47 -0.33 4.82
CA TYR A 135 -14.38 1.00 4.19
C TYR A 135 -15.19 2.07 4.93
N ALA A 136 -15.47 1.86 6.21
CA ALA A 136 -16.28 2.77 7.01
C ALA A 136 -15.55 4.04 7.44
N SER A 137 -14.22 4.02 7.48
CA SER A 137 -13.45 5.23 7.78
C SER A 137 -13.37 6.12 6.52
N PRO A 138 -13.25 7.45 6.69
CA PRO A 138 -13.10 8.40 5.58
C PRO A 138 -12.02 8.02 4.57
N ALA A 139 -10.80 7.75 5.05
CA ALA A 139 -9.65 7.42 4.20
C ALA A 139 -9.90 6.15 3.38
N GLU A 140 -10.36 5.07 4.01
CA GLU A 140 -10.64 3.80 3.32
C GLU A 140 -11.80 3.92 2.34
N GLY A 141 -12.83 4.69 2.70
CA GLY A 141 -13.96 4.97 1.83
C GLY A 141 -13.56 5.74 0.57
N PHE A 142 -12.73 6.78 0.73
CA PHE A 142 -12.18 7.55 -0.39
C PHE A 142 -11.29 6.67 -1.29
N ALA A 143 -10.33 5.97 -0.70
CA ALA A 143 -9.39 5.12 -1.45
C ALA A 143 -10.12 4.04 -2.27
N GLU A 144 -11.15 3.42 -1.69
CA GLU A 144 -11.98 2.44 -2.39
C GLU A 144 -12.83 3.08 -3.51
N ALA A 145 -13.39 4.27 -3.28
CA ALA A 145 -14.13 5.00 -4.31
C ALA A 145 -13.21 5.39 -5.47
N PHE A 146 -12.00 5.86 -5.18
CA PHE A 146 -10.98 6.15 -6.19
C PHE A 146 -10.60 4.88 -6.97
N ALA A 147 -10.35 3.76 -6.30
CA ALA A 147 -10.04 2.49 -6.97
C ALA A 147 -11.14 2.05 -7.93
N ARG A 148 -12.41 2.21 -7.53
CA ARG A 148 -13.57 1.90 -8.39
C ARG A 148 -13.67 2.85 -9.57
N ALA A 149 -13.46 4.15 -9.36
CA ALA A 149 -13.41 5.13 -10.45
C ALA A 149 -12.27 4.81 -11.44
N TYR A 150 -11.11 4.40 -10.93
CA TYR A 150 -9.98 3.96 -11.74
C TYR A 150 -10.35 2.74 -12.58
N LEU A 151 -10.90 1.69 -11.96
CA LEU A 151 -11.30 0.47 -12.66
C LEU A 151 -12.40 0.74 -13.69
N ALA A 152 -13.33 1.66 -13.41
CA ALA A 152 -14.36 2.06 -14.36
C ALA A 152 -13.79 2.80 -15.57
N LYS A 153 -12.78 3.65 -15.39
CA LYS A 153 -12.18 4.48 -16.45
C LYS A 153 -11.08 3.75 -17.23
N CYS A 154 -10.20 3.05 -16.52
CA CYS A 154 -8.98 2.42 -17.06
C CYS A 154 -9.05 0.88 -17.14
N GLY A 155 -10.12 0.27 -16.62
CA GLY A 155 -10.22 -1.19 -16.56
C GLY A 155 -9.11 -1.80 -15.71
N LEU A 156 -8.52 -2.89 -16.19
CA LEU A 156 -7.44 -3.62 -15.52
C LEU A 156 -6.03 -3.15 -15.93
N ASN A 157 -5.94 -2.08 -16.73
CA ASN A 157 -4.66 -1.54 -17.17
C ASN A 157 -3.92 -0.95 -15.97
N LEU A 158 -2.67 -1.36 -15.75
CA LEU A 158 -1.85 -0.88 -14.63
C LEU A 158 -0.72 0.06 -15.04
N ALA A 159 -0.49 0.22 -16.36
CA ALA A 159 0.55 1.09 -16.88
C ALA A 159 0.40 2.56 -16.43
N PRO A 160 -0.81 3.15 -16.32
CA PRO A 160 -0.97 4.50 -15.77
C PRO A 160 -0.51 4.65 -14.31
N LEU A 161 -0.45 3.54 -13.56
CA LEU A 161 0.06 3.48 -12.19
C LEU A 161 1.52 2.98 -12.13
N GLY A 162 2.21 3.01 -13.27
CA GLY A 162 3.64 2.70 -13.41
C GLY A 162 3.98 1.20 -13.45
N TYR A 163 2.99 0.30 -13.52
CA TYR A 163 3.24 -1.15 -13.51
C TYR A 163 2.93 -1.81 -14.86
N GLY A 164 3.98 -2.37 -15.47
CA GLY A 164 3.89 -3.09 -16.74
C GLY A 164 3.66 -2.18 -17.95
N GLU A 165 3.37 -2.81 -19.08
CA GLU A 165 3.05 -2.13 -20.34
C GLU A 165 1.53 -2.10 -20.58
N GLY A 166 1.04 -1.06 -21.23
CA GLY A 166 -0.39 -0.89 -21.52
C GLY A 166 -0.67 0.44 -22.24
N PRO A 167 -1.89 0.61 -22.78
CA PRO A 167 -2.26 1.87 -23.43
C PRO A 167 -2.27 3.03 -22.42
N ALA A 168 -2.16 4.26 -22.91
CA ALA A 168 -2.39 5.42 -22.07
C ALA A 168 -3.84 5.41 -21.55
N CYS A 169 -4.02 5.73 -20.27
CA CYS A 169 -5.33 6.04 -19.68
C CYS A 169 -5.16 7.22 -18.74
N GLU A 170 -6.08 8.17 -18.81
CA GLU A 170 -6.13 9.29 -17.91
C GLU A 170 -6.70 8.85 -16.55
N VAL A 171 -5.85 8.83 -15.53
CA VAL A 171 -6.24 8.51 -14.16
C VAL A 171 -7.29 9.50 -13.65
N PRO A 172 -8.34 9.07 -12.92
CA PRO A 172 -9.33 9.99 -12.35
C PRO A 172 -8.69 11.08 -11.48
N ASP A 173 -9.21 12.31 -11.54
CA ASP A 173 -8.76 13.36 -10.61
C ASP A 173 -9.30 13.03 -9.20
N PRO A 174 -8.43 12.88 -8.19
CA PRO A 174 -8.88 12.64 -6.80
C PRO A 174 -9.84 13.73 -6.30
N ARG A 175 -9.75 14.97 -6.81
CA ARG A 175 -10.64 16.08 -6.44
C ARG A 175 -12.05 15.92 -6.97
N GLU A 176 -12.32 14.98 -7.88
CA GLU A 176 -13.66 14.73 -8.42
C GLU A 176 -14.33 13.52 -7.77
N ILE A 177 -13.59 12.73 -6.98
CA ILE A 177 -14.16 11.59 -6.26
C ILE A 177 -15.06 12.10 -5.14
N ARG A 178 -16.29 11.59 -5.10
CA ARG A 178 -17.33 12.02 -4.15
C ARG A 178 -17.91 10.83 -3.38
N PRO A 179 -18.38 11.04 -2.14
CA PRO A 179 -19.12 10.04 -1.42
C PRO A 179 -20.34 9.57 -2.23
N PRO A 180 -20.64 8.26 -2.23
CA PRO A 180 -21.86 7.77 -2.86
C PRO A 180 -23.08 8.42 -2.21
N THR A 181 -23.97 8.98 -3.02
CA THR A 181 -25.18 9.66 -2.53
C THR A 181 -26.18 8.66 -1.93
N ALA A 182 -27.12 9.17 -1.13
CA ALA A 182 -28.17 8.35 -0.51
C ALA A 182 -29.05 7.60 -1.54
N GLU A 183 -29.10 8.06 -2.79
CA GLU A 183 -29.86 7.44 -3.87
C GLU A 183 -29.28 6.09 -4.30
N VAL A 184 -27.94 5.97 -4.30
CA VAL A 184 -27.24 4.69 -4.54
C VAL A 184 -27.57 3.66 -3.44
N ARG A 185 -27.88 4.11 -2.22
CA ARG A 185 -28.25 3.23 -1.08
C ARG A 185 -29.66 2.64 -1.19
N ARG A 186 -30.50 3.14 -2.10
CA ARG A 186 -31.86 2.62 -2.33
C ARG A 186 -31.93 1.64 -3.51
N ALA A 187 -31.08 1.82 -4.52
CA ALA A 187 -31.06 0.95 -5.71
C ALA A 187 -30.45 -0.45 -5.48
N GLY A 188 -29.78 -0.67 -4.34
CA GLY A 188 -29.17 -1.95 -3.96
C GLY A 188 -29.93 -2.73 -2.89
N ARG A 189 -31.23 -2.45 -2.67
CA ARG A 189 -32.12 -3.20 -1.79
C ARG A 189 -33.21 -3.90 -2.57
#